data_AF-A0A2A4WS62-F1
#
_entry.id   AF-A0A2A4WS62-F1
#
_cell.length_a   1.000
_cell.length_b   1.000
_cell.length_c   1.000
_cell.angle_alpha   90.00
_cell.angle_beta   90.00
_cell.angle_gamma   90.00
#
_symmetry.space_group_name_H-M   'P 1'
#
loop_
_entity.id
_entity.type
_entity.pdbx_description
1 polymer ?
#
loop_
_entity_poly.entity_id
_entity_poly.type
_entity_poly.pdbx_seq_one_letter_code
_entity_poly.pdbx_strand_id
1 'polypeptide(L)'
;MSMYVDSVKEIYNRIEYSIQDIAVDLESKKYWGITFLFDKKRICFRKANITLKKQGQFVVVWKRAFDGQTRPYNNHDDIDVLVIHLEAERNIGQFIFTKNICNKYGIFSTE
;
A
#
# COMPACT_ATOMS: atom_id res chain seq x y z
N MET A 1 3.88 -16.85 -0.18
CA MET A 1 4.12 -15.44 -0.56
C MET A 1 3.28 -15.04 -1.76
N SER A 2 3.03 -15.95 -2.72
CA SER A 2 2.24 -15.63 -3.92
C SER A 2 0.77 -15.32 -3.62
N MET A 3 0.14 -15.99 -2.64
CA MET A 3 -1.32 -15.94 -2.46
C MET A 3 -1.93 -14.52 -2.39
N TYR A 4 -1.33 -13.57 -1.65
CA TYR A 4 -1.88 -12.21 -1.59
C TYR A 4 -1.49 -11.33 -2.78
N VAL A 5 -0.38 -11.62 -3.48
CA VAL A 5 -0.07 -10.97 -4.76
C VAL A 5 -1.09 -11.38 -5.81
N ASP A 6 -1.45 -12.65 -5.84
CA ASP A 6 -2.45 -13.20 -6.77
C ASP A 6 -3.84 -12.59 -6.49
N SER A 7 -4.23 -12.45 -5.22
CA SER A 7 -5.45 -11.71 -4.86
C SER A 7 -5.44 -10.25 -5.33
N VAL A 8 -4.31 -9.54 -5.20
CA VAL A 8 -4.20 -8.16 -5.69
C VAL A 8 -4.32 -8.13 -7.22
N LYS A 9 -3.67 -9.04 -7.95
CA LYS A 9 -3.83 -9.15 -9.42
C LYS A 9 -5.29 -9.36 -9.81
N GLU A 10 -6.01 -10.24 -9.13
CA GLU A 10 -7.43 -10.49 -9.41
C GLU A 10 -8.29 -9.24 -9.25
N ILE A 11 -8.03 -8.38 -8.25
CA ILE A 11 -8.75 -7.13 -8.06
C ILE A 11 -8.62 -6.23 -9.29
N TYR A 12 -7.40 -6.03 -9.79
CA TYR A 12 -7.16 -5.15 -10.95
C TYR A 12 -7.58 -5.79 -12.28
N ASN A 13 -7.45 -7.12 -12.41
CA ASN A 13 -7.93 -7.83 -13.60
C ASN A 13 -9.45 -7.71 -13.80
N ARG A 14 -10.23 -7.59 -12.71
CA ARG A 14 -11.70 -7.42 -12.78
C ARG A 14 -12.13 -6.10 -13.42
N ILE A 15 -11.25 -5.11 -13.46
CA ILE A 15 -11.49 -3.84 -14.16
C ILE A 15 -10.78 -3.80 -15.51
N GLU A 16 -10.37 -4.97 -16.04
CA GLU A 16 -9.68 -5.15 -17.33
C GLU A 16 -8.27 -4.52 -17.40
N TYR A 17 -7.64 -4.29 -16.25
CA TYR A 17 -6.28 -3.76 -16.17
C TYR A 17 -5.31 -4.83 -15.64
N SER A 18 -4.09 -4.84 -16.19
CA SER A 18 -2.99 -5.62 -15.65
C SER A 18 -2.04 -4.74 -14.83
N ILE A 19 -1.54 -5.28 -13.71
CA ILE A 19 -0.47 -4.67 -12.93
C ILE A 19 0.88 -5.25 -13.33
N GLN A 20 1.92 -4.41 -13.33
CA GLN A 20 3.27 -4.75 -13.79
C GLN A 20 4.30 -4.44 -12.70
N ASP A 21 5.56 -4.82 -12.90
CA ASP A 21 6.69 -4.51 -12.00
C ASP A 21 6.38 -4.71 -10.51
N ILE A 22 5.83 -5.88 -10.19
CA ILE A 22 5.37 -6.20 -8.85
C ILE A 22 6.59 -6.50 -7.97
N ALA A 23 6.72 -5.76 -6.87
CA ALA A 23 7.68 -6.04 -5.81
C ALA A 23 6.95 -6.20 -4.47
N VAL A 24 7.44 -7.14 -3.66
CA VAL A 24 6.86 -7.47 -2.35
C VAL A 24 7.79 -6.96 -1.25
N ASP A 25 7.23 -6.19 -0.32
CA ASP A 25 7.90 -5.81 0.91
C ASP A 25 7.65 -6.89 1.98
N LEU A 26 8.69 -7.70 2.21
CA LEU A 26 8.63 -8.82 3.17
C LEU A 26 8.46 -8.36 4.62
N GLU A 27 8.95 -7.17 4.96
CA GLU A 27 8.81 -6.63 6.31
C GLU A 27 7.38 -6.13 6.57
N SER A 28 6.72 -5.64 5.51
CA SER A 28 5.31 -5.23 5.54
C SER A 28 4.33 -6.34 5.17
N LYS A 29 4.75 -7.62 5.17
CA LYS A 29 3.91 -8.77 4.78
C LYS A 29 2.57 -8.85 5.52
N LYS A 30 2.55 -8.50 6.82
CA LYS A 30 1.34 -8.46 7.66
C LYS A 30 0.28 -7.47 7.14
N TYR A 31 0.69 -6.49 6.35
CA TYR A 31 -0.15 -5.46 5.76
C TYR A 31 -0.13 -5.54 4.23
N TRP A 32 0.20 -6.71 3.68
CA TRP A 32 0.26 -6.95 2.23
C TRP A 32 1.07 -5.88 1.49
N GLY A 33 2.28 -5.62 2.00
CA GLY A 33 3.19 -4.66 1.39
C GLY A 33 3.57 -5.06 -0.03
N ILE A 34 2.95 -4.41 -1.02
CA ILE A 34 3.22 -4.64 -2.44
C ILE A 34 3.38 -3.27 -3.11
N THR A 35 4.35 -3.16 -4.01
CA THR A 35 4.42 -2.08 -4.97
C THR A 35 4.28 -2.63 -6.38
N PHE A 36 3.58 -1.91 -7.25
CA PHE A 36 3.42 -2.31 -8.66
C PHE A 36 3.17 -1.09 -9.53
N LEU A 37 3.34 -1.25 -10.84
CA LEU A 37 2.97 -0.26 -11.83
C LEU A 37 1.54 -0.52 -12.32
N PHE A 38 0.71 0.52 -12.30
CA PHE A 38 -0.65 0.51 -12.83
C PHE A 38 -0.87 1.82 -13.59
N ASP A 39 -1.22 1.72 -14.88
CA ASP A 39 -1.40 2.88 -15.77
C ASP A 39 -0.28 3.94 -15.64
N LYS A 40 0.99 3.48 -15.72
CA LYS A 40 2.20 4.30 -15.58
C LYS A 40 2.36 5.02 -14.23
N LYS A 41 1.55 4.67 -13.23
CA LYS A 41 1.65 5.14 -11.85
C LYS A 41 2.22 4.06 -10.96
N ARG A 42 3.20 4.42 -10.13
CA ARG A 42 3.75 3.51 -9.13
C ARG A 42 2.84 3.51 -7.90
N ILE A 43 2.23 2.35 -7.64
CA ILE A 43 1.29 2.16 -6.54
C ILE A 43 2.02 1.51 -5.36
N CYS A 44 1.81 2.06 -4.16
CA CYS A 44 2.09 1.41 -2.90
C CYS A 44 0.79 0.86 -2.33
N PHE A 45 0.63 -0.45 -2.32
CA PHE A 45 -0.56 -1.12 -1.82
C PHE A 45 -0.32 -1.64 -0.41
N ARG A 46 -1.32 -1.45 0.46
CA ARG A 46 -1.38 -2.03 1.80
C ARG A 46 -2.78 -2.51 2.11
N LYS A 47 -2.89 -3.58 2.91
CA LYS A 47 -4.14 -4.02 3.54
C LYS A 47 -4.14 -3.58 5.00
N ALA A 48 -5.20 -2.87 5.40
CA ALA A 48 -5.41 -2.52 6.80
C ALA A 48 -5.95 -3.71 7.58
N ASN A 49 -5.67 -3.72 8.89
CA ASN A 49 -6.09 -4.78 9.81
C ASN A 49 -7.04 -4.20 10.86
N ILE A 50 -8.12 -4.90 11.15
CA ILE A 50 -9.00 -4.57 12.28
C ILE A 50 -8.28 -4.91 13.58
N THR A 51 -8.31 -4.01 14.56
CA THR A 51 -7.71 -4.24 15.87
C THR A 51 -8.79 -4.32 16.95
N LEU A 52 -8.71 -5.30 17.85
CA LEU A 52 -9.71 -5.48 18.92
C LEU A 52 -9.79 -4.30 19.89
N LYS A 53 -8.67 -3.58 20.08
CA LYS A 53 -8.51 -2.57 21.14
C LYS A 53 -8.95 -1.16 20.74
N LYS A 54 -9.08 -0.88 19.43
CA LYS A 54 -9.40 0.45 18.92
C LYS A 54 -10.35 0.33 17.74
N GLN A 55 -11.36 1.19 17.70
CA GLN A 55 -12.27 1.29 16.57
C GLN A 55 -11.50 1.72 15.30
N GLY A 56 -11.85 1.12 14.16
CA GLY A 56 -11.25 1.42 12.86
C GLY A 56 -10.30 0.33 12.35
N GLN A 57 -9.61 0.64 11.24
CA GLN A 57 -8.64 -0.24 10.61
C GLN A 57 -7.24 0.37 10.70
N PHE A 58 -6.29 -0.43 11.17
CA PHE A 58 -4.90 -0.02 11.38
C PHE A 58 -4.02 -0.50 10.23
N VAL A 59 -3.17 0.39 9.72
CA VAL A 59 -2.20 0.09 8.66
C VAL A 59 -0.88 0.78 8.97
N VAL A 60 0.22 0.20 8.47
CA VAL A 60 1.55 0.81 8.56
C VAL A 60 2.04 1.14 7.16
N VAL A 61 2.64 2.32 7.01
CA VAL A 61 3.14 2.84 5.74
C VAL A 61 4.54 3.40 5.98
N TRP A 62 5.55 2.55 5.80
CA TRP A 62 6.96 2.89 5.95
C TRP A 62 7.82 1.99 5.05
N LYS A 63 9.09 2.37 4.89
CA LYS A 63 10.14 1.61 4.22
C LYS A 63 11.32 1.40 5.16
N ARG A 64 12.05 0.30 4.97
CA ARG A 64 13.35 0.09 5.62
C ARG A 64 14.41 0.83 4.79
N ALA A 65 15.18 1.67 5.44
CA ALA A 65 16.30 2.34 4.80
C ALA A 65 17.59 1.53 4.91
N PHE A 66 18.64 1.94 4.19
CA PHE A 66 19.92 1.23 4.13
C PHE A 66 20.61 1.02 5.48
N ASP A 67 20.38 1.91 6.44
CA ASP A 67 20.90 1.82 7.81
C ASP A 67 20.03 0.95 8.74
N GLY A 68 19.04 0.25 8.19
CA GLY A 68 18.17 -0.63 8.95
C GLY A 68 17.07 0.09 9.74
N GLN A 69 16.93 1.41 9.63
CA GLN A 69 15.85 2.15 10.32
C GLN A 69 14.56 2.19 9.50
N THR A 70 13.40 2.19 10.17
CA THR A 70 12.11 2.44 9.52
C THR A 70 11.97 3.93 9.25
N ARG A 71 11.61 4.30 8.01
CA ARG A 71 11.32 5.69 7.62
C ARG A 71 10.00 5.76 6.87
N PRO A 72 9.27 6.89 6.93
CA PRO A 72 8.19 7.12 5.99
C PRO A 72 8.74 7.13 4.56
N TYR A 73 7.87 6.91 3.58
CA TYR A 73 8.19 7.26 2.20
C TYR A 73 8.33 8.78 2.06
N ASN A 74 9.06 9.24 1.06
CA ASN A 74 9.27 10.65 0.79
C ASN A 74 9.12 11.00 -0.69
N ASN A 75 9.32 12.28 -1.02
CA ASN A 75 9.17 12.80 -2.38
C ASN A 75 10.09 12.14 -3.40
N HIS A 76 11.26 11.69 -2.97
CA HIS A 76 12.28 11.05 -3.80
C HIS A 76 11.97 9.58 -4.09
N ASP A 77 11.08 8.94 -3.32
CA ASP A 77 10.64 7.59 -3.61
C ASP A 77 9.76 7.56 -4.86
N ASP A 78 9.96 6.55 -5.70
CA ASP A 78 9.07 6.25 -6.81
C ASP A 78 7.77 5.66 -6.25
N ILE A 79 6.85 6.51 -5.80
CA ILE A 79 5.47 6.18 -5.43
C ILE A 79 4.58 7.36 -5.81
N ASP A 80 3.59 7.13 -6.66
CA ASP A 80 2.61 8.14 -7.04
C ASP A 80 1.36 8.11 -6.16
N VAL A 81 0.96 6.90 -5.75
CA VAL A 81 -0.32 6.64 -5.11
C VAL A 81 -0.17 5.59 -4.02
N LEU A 82 -0.77 5.86 -2.87
CA LEU A 82 -0.98 4.91 -1.77
C LEU A 82 -2.40 4.36 -1.85
N VAL A 83 -2.54 3.05 -1.97
CA VAL A 83 -3.82 2.34 -1.93
C VAL A 83 -3.93 1.56 -0.62
N ILE A 84 -4.96 1.84 0.17
CA ILE A 84 -5.27 1.11 1.40
C ILE A 84 -6.54 0.28 1.17
N HIS A 85 -6.36 -1.04 1.09
CA HIS A 85 -7.44 -2.00 0.99
C HIS A 85 -7.98 -2.38 2.35
N LEU A 86 -9.30 -2.48 2.44
CA LEU A 86 -10.06 -2.67 3.65
C LEU A 86 -11.00 -3.86 3.48
N GLU A 87 -11.11 -4.68 4.51
CA GLU A 87 -12.09 -5.75 4.60
C GLU A 87 -12.68 -5.75 6.01
N ALA A 88 -14.00 -5.66 6.11
CA ALA A 88 -14.73 -5.70 7.36
C ALA A 88 -16.03 -6.51 7.19
N GLU A 89 -16.04 -7.72 7.75
CA GLU A 89 -17.15 -8.67 7.63
C GLU A 89 -17.56 -8.93 6.17
N ARG A 90 -18.65 -8.30 5.70
CA ARG A 90 -19.18 -8.42 4.34
C ARG A 90 -18.83 -7.23 3.45
N ASN A 91 -18.12 -6.24 3.98
CA ASN A 91 -17.78 -5.01 3.29
C ASN A 91 -16.31 -5.03 2.86
N ILE A 92 -16.06 -4.60 1.63
CA ILE A 92 -14.73 -4.50 1.03
C ILE A 92 -14.64 -3.15 0.32
N GLY A 93 -13.50 -2.47 0.45
CA GLY A 93 -13.29 -1.18 -0.21
C GLY A 93 -11.83 -0.76 -0.21
N GLN A 94 -11.54 0.34 -0.93
CA GLN A 94 -10.20 0.90 -1.03
C GLN A 94 -10.25 2.42 -0.81
N PHE A 95 -9.28 2.92 -0.06
CA PHE A 95 -8.91 4.33 -0.10
C PHE A 95 -7.72 4.53 -1.02
N ILE A 96 -7.75 5.59 -1.82
CA ILE A 96 -6.72 5.93 -2.80
C ILE A 96 -6.24 7.34 -2.48
N PHE A 97 -4.96 7.48 -2.12
CA PHE A 97 -4.34 8.74 -1.77
C PHE A 97 -3.20 9.04 -2.75
N THR A 98 -3.21 10.22 -3.36
CA THR A 98 -2.07 10.68 -4.15
C THR A 98 -0.90 11.03 -3.23
N LYS A 99 0.32 10.99 -3.76
CA LYS A 99 1.53 11.45 -3.08
C LYS A 99 1.35 12.86 -2.48
N ASN A 100 0.74 13.78 -3.22
CA ASN A 100 0.47 15.14 -2.73
C ASN A 100 -0.41 15.15 -1.46
N ILE A 101 -1.45 14.33 -1.41
CA ILE A 101 -2.29 14.20 -0.20
C ILE A 101 -1.49 13.56 0.93
N CYS A 102 -0.71 12.52 0.64
CA CYS A 102 0.14 11.87 1.65
C CYS A 102 1.14 12.85 2.27
N ASN A 103 1.77 13.70 1.45
CA ASN A 103 2.68 14.76 1.91
C ASN A 103 1.96 15.82 2.75
N LYS A 104 0.81 16.31 2.25
CA LYS A 104 0.00 17.34 2.93
C LYS A 104 -0.37 16.93 4.36
N TYR A 105 -0.65 15.65 4.58
CA TYR A 105 -1.06 15.12 5.88
C TYR A 105 0.06 14.41 6.65
N GLY A 106 1.32 14.50 6.19
CA GLY A 106 2.47 13.93 6.89
C GLY A 106 2.52 12.40 6.94
N ILE A 107 1.81 11.72 6.04
CA ILE A 107 1.92 10.26 5.86
C ILE A 107 3.26 9.94 5.17
N PHE A 108 3.61 10.74 4.17
CA PHE A 108 4.93 10.77 3.56
C PHE A 108 5.71 11.99 4.06
N SER A 109 7.04 11.84 4.13
CA SER A 109 7.98 12.90 4.45
C SER A 109 8.22 13.80 3.24
N THR A 110 8.45 15.08 3.48
CA THR A 110 8.89 16.02 2.45
C THR A 110 10.41 15.98 2.21
N GLU A 111 11.15 15.37 3.12
CA GLU A 111 12.62 15.18 3.13
C GLU A 111 13.00 13.74 2.73
#